data_AF-A0A9D5V1S5-F1
#
_entry.id   AF-A0A9D5V1S5-F1
#
_cell.length_a   1.000
_cell.length_b   1.000
_cell.length_c   1.000
_cell.angle_alpha   90.00
_cell.angle_beta   90.00
_cell.angle_gamma   90.00
#
_symmetry.space_group_name_H-M   'P 1'
#
loop_
_entity.id
_entity.type
_entity.pdbx_description
1 polymer ?
#
loop_
_entity_poly.entity_id
_entity_poly.type
_entity_poly.pdbx_seq_one_letter_code
_entity_poly.pdbx_strand_id
1 'polypeptide(L)'
;MQPGLNIVWSTTQSPSSRSLGGHNAGKTSFCRLLRYCLGENSFGTDSNQKKISSLFPDGMVGAEVEVNGNTWAVARSFKSDGKKMAIPDGVLEELLGCINPEPFQNFIDRIEQSFLSRFSVSTFAKHGQPIRWGHVLSWLTRDQETRFAEFHKFRSPRSNSHAPVFPKSKENAHTLLCSALHLVNTDSETDRERIQEINKNLSSVSREQAKHQQESGYWDQDLTRRLREKLDIPGNEMISWDSADLFDHSIRQRYQERIAELDRTTVSHQMEISRIQNDINEYNRRAGGIDLELGNVKRILEARRRFFREMDGTASKPANDPEEEWRAVDCTPVGIKIIECPLAREKWAQEKRKQDNKSIVDLKEYGNRRWETHQATDFVEDLSDLEPRD
;
A
#
# COMPACT_ATOMS: atom_id res chain seq x y z
N MET A 1 -22.57 61.56 1.58
CA MET A 1 -21.50 60.83 0.86
C MET A 1 -22.12 59.56 0.30
N GLN A 2 -21.75 59.14 -0.91
CA GLN A 2 -22.19 57.83 -1.41
C GLN A 2 -21.49 56.72 -0.61
N PRO A 3 -22.21 55.66 -0.19
CA PRO A 3 -21.60 54.49 0.44
C PRO A 3 -20.46 53.94 -0.44
N GLY A 4 -19.30 53.70 0.15
CA GLY A 4 -18.16 53.08 -0.54
C GLY A 4 -17.12 54.03 -1.16
N LEU A 5 -17.33 55.35 -1.14
CA LEU A 5 -16.33 56.32 -1.60
C LEU A 5 -15.63 57.02 -0.42
N ASN A 6 -14.39 56.61 -0.14
CA ASN A 6 -13.53 57.24 0.88
C ASN A 6 -12.57 58.23 0.23
N ILE A 7 -12.80 59.53 0.40
CA ILE A 7 -11.92 60.59 -0.11
C ILE A 7 -10.99 61.07 1.00
N VAL A 8 -9.70 60.75 0.88
CA VAL A 8 -8.66 61.31 1.75
C VAL A 8 -7.99 62.47 1.00
N TRP A 9 -8.30 63.69 1.42
CA TRP A 9 -7.74 64.92 0.85
C TRP A 9 -6.57 65.42 1.71
N SER A 10 -5.49 65.86 1.08
CA SER A 10 -4.35 66.52 1.74
C SER A 10 -4.00 67.79 0.99
N THR A 11 -3.75 68.89 1.70
CA THR A 11 -3.21 70.12 1.10
C THR A 11 -1.76 69.91 0.67
N THR A 12 -1.48 69.98 -0.63
CA THR A 12 -0.11 69.91 -1.17
C THR A 12 0.69 71.14 -0.73
N GLN A 13 1.78 70.94 0.01
CA GLN A 13 2.72 72.02 0.29
C GLN A 13 3.59 72.30 -0.94
N SER A 14 3.55 73.56 -1.40
CA SER A 14 4.38 74.19 -2.44
C SER A 14 4.27 73.64 -3.89
N PRO A 15 4.04 74.52 -4.89
CA PRO A 15 3.97 74.14 -6.31
C PRO A 15 5.34 73.83 -6.95
N SER A 16 6.46 73.89 -6.21
CA SER A 16 7.81 73.83 -6.78
C SER A 16 8.39 72.42 -6.99
N SER A 17 7.67 71.35 -6.66
CA SER A 17 8.10 69.98 -7.01
C SER A 17 7.02 69.23 -7.79
N ARG A 18 7.11 69.29 -9.13
CA ARG A 18 6.34 68.45 -10.06
C ARG A 18 6.81 66.97 -10.06
N SER A 19 7.25 66.47 -8.91
CA SER A 19 7.70 65.09 -8.72
C SER A 19 6.86 64.47 -7.60
N LEU A 20 5.96 63.55 -7.96
CA LEU A 20 5.28 62.62 -7.05
C LEU A 20 4.31 63.19 -5.98
N GLY A 21 3.56 64.26 -6.29
CA GLY A 21 2.56 64.87 -5.38
C GLY A 21 1.39 63.98 -4.90
N GLY A 22 1.35 62.70 -5.25
CA GLY A 22 0.32 61.74 -4.80
C GLY A 22 0.79 60.68 -3.79
N HIS A 23 2.11 60.45 -3.68
CA HIS A 23 2.65 59.31 -2.91
C HIS A 23 2.98 59.64 -1.44
N ASN A 24 3.20 60.92 -1.11
CA ASN A 24 3.66 61.34 0.22
C ASN A 24 2.58 62.06 1.05
N ALA A 25 1.32 61.99 0.64
CA ALA A 25 0.18 62.61 1.34
C ALA A 25 -0.23 61.91 2.66
N GLY A 26 0.45 60.83 3.05
CA GLY A 26 0.14 60.09 4.29
C GLY A 26 -1.05 59.13 4.19
N LYS A 27 -1.56 58.83 2.99
CA LYS A 27 -2.72 57.94 2.77
C LYS A 27 -2.54 56.56 3.42
N THR A 28 -1.39 55.93 3.18
CA THR A 28 -1.06 54.60 3.74
C THR A 28 -0.99 54.65 5.26
N SER A 29 -0.39 55.71 5.82
CA SER A 29 -0.31 55.92 7.27
C SER A 29 -1.70 56.11 7.88
N PHE A 30 -2.56 56.92 7.27
CA PHE A 30 -3.94 57.12 7.70
C PHE A 30 -4.73 55.81 7.69
N CYS A 31 -4.68 55.04 6.59
CA CYS A 31 -5.39 53.76 6.51
C CYS A 31 -4.89 52.76 7.56
N ARG A 32 -3.61 52.76 7.90
CA ARG A 32 -3.07 51.91 8.97
C ARG A 32 -3.49 52.36 10.37
N LEU A 33 -3.52 53.66 10.61
CA LEU A 33 -4.01 54.23 11.87
C LEU A 33 -5.50 53.93 12.09
N LEU A 34 -6.31 54.05 11.03
CA LEU A 34 -7.72 53.66 11.08
C LEU A 34 -7.88 52.17 11.40
N ARG A 35 -7.15 51.29 10.69
CA ARG A 35 -7.16 49.85 10.98
C ARG A 35 -6.71 49.51 12.40
N TYR A 36 -5.74 50.26 12.93
CA TYR A 36 -5.29 50.14 14.31
C TYR A 36 -6.40 50.52 15.30
N CYS A 37 -7.14 51.61 15.07
CA CYS A 37 -8.35 51.92 15.85
C CYS A 37 -9.42 50.82 15.74
N LEU A 38 -9.52 50.13 14.60
CA LEU A 38 -10.46 49.04 14.37
C LEU A 38 -9.98 47.66 14.86
N GLY A 39 -8.80 47.56 15.48
CA GLY A 39 -8.34 46.33 16.13
C GLY A 39 -7.13 45.63 15.49
N GLU A 40 -6.49 46.19 14.47
CA GLU A 40 -5.16 45.69 14.07
C GLU A 40 -4.14 45.88 15.19
N ASN A 41 -3.17 44.98 15.28
CA ASN A 41 -2.16 45.01 16.35
C ASN A 41 -1.10 46.08 16.14
N SER A 42 -0.90 46.54 14.89
CA SER A 42 0.09 47.55 14.52
C SER A 42 -0.50 48.57 13.55
N PHE A 43 0.12 49.74 13.48
CA PHE A 43 -0.21 50.81 12.52
C PHE A 43 0.93 51.08 11.52
N GLY A 44 1.92 50.19 11.43
CA GLY A 44 3.04 50.33 10.51
C GLY A 44 4.14 49.30 10.73
N THR A 45 5.23 49.43 9.96
CA THR A 45 6.44 48.64 10.20
C THR A 45 7.05 48.99 11.55
N ASP A 46 7.80 48.08 12.15
CA ASP A 46 8.41 48.29 13.47
C ASP A 46 9.29 49.54 13.51
N SER A 47 10.00 49.83 12.41
CA SER A 47 10.80 51.05 12.26
C SER A 47 9.95 52.31 12.30
N ASN A 48 8.80 52.31 11.62
CA ASN A 48 7.91 53.48 11.58
C ASN A 48 7.19 53.68 12.92
N GLN A 49 6.73 52.59 13.54
CA GLN A 49 6.10 52.66 14.87
C GLN A 49 7.08 53.22 15.90
N LYS A 50 8.34 52.73 15.94
CA LYS A 50 9.38 53.24 16.83
C LYS A 50 9.65 54.73 16.63
N LYS A 51 9.74 55.20 15.38
CA LYS A 51 9.92 56.62 15.06
C LYS A 51 8.74 57.47 15.56
N ILE A 52 7.50 57.02 15.29
CA ILE A 52 6.30 57.74 15.72
C ILE A 52 6.22 57.77 17.25
N SER A 53 6.47 56.66 17.94
CA SER A 53 6.47 56.62 19.40
C SER A 53 7.57 57.49 20.03
N SER A 54 8.73 57.65 19.35
CA SER A 54 9.79 58.56 19.84
C SER A 54 9.46 60.03 19.64
N LEU A 55 8.75 60.37 18.56
CA LEU A 55 8.35 61.75 18.26
C LEU A 55 7.14 62.19 19.07
N PHE A 56 6.25 61.24 19.39
CA PHE A 56 5.04 61.46 20.16
C PHE A 56 4.95 60.46 21.33
N PRO A 57 5.76 60.64 22.39
CA PRO A 57 5.79 59.72 23.53
C PRO A 57 4.43 59.52 24.19
N ASP A 58 3.63 60.58 24.27
CA ASP A 58 2.27 60.54 24.84
C ASP A 58 1.19 60.60 23.74
N GLY A 59 1.61 60.42 22.48
CA GLY A 59 0.72 60.45 21.33
C GLY A 59 -0.22 59.25 21.30
N MET A 60 -1.43 59.54 20.84
CA MET A 60 -2.48 58.56 20.62
C MET A 60 -3.13 58.80 19.27
N VAL A 61 -3.76 57.77 18.73
CA VAL A 61 -4.73 57.89 17.66
C VAL A 61 -6.11 57.55 18.21
N GLY A 62 -7.10 58.34 17.83
CA GLY A 62 -8.49 58.10 18.19
C GLY A 62 -9.41 58.03 16.97
N ALA A 63 -10.57 57.42 17.15
CA ALA A 63 -11.64 57.38 16.17
C ALA A 63 -12.99 57.34 16.86
N GLU A 64 -14.00 57.94 16.22
CA GLU A 64 -15.41 57.75 16.55
C GLU A 64 -15.99 56.78 15.52
N VAL A 65 -16.59 55.69 15.99
CA VAL A 65 -17.04 54.58 15.17
C VAL A 65 -18.47 54.22 15.54
N GLU A 66 -19.39 54.35 14.61
CA GLU A 66 -20.77 53.90 14.80
C GLU A 66 -20.89 52.39 14.53
N VAL A 67 -21.42 51.64 15.49
CA VAL A 67 -21.64 50.20 15.40
C VAL A 67 -23.10 49.89 15.71
N ASN A 68 -23.88 49.53 14.68
CA ASN A 68 -25.33 49.29 14.78
C ASN A 68 -26.10 50.44 15.44
N GLY A 69 -25.77 51.70 15.10
CA GLY A 69 -26.44 52.90 15.63
C GLY A 69 -25.90 53.42 16.96
N ASN A 70 -24.93 52.74 17.58
CA ASN A 70 -24.25 53.23 18.79
C ASN A 70 -22.88 53.77 18.44
N THR A 71 -22.58 55.01 18.81
CA THR A 71 -21.27 55.63 18.59
C THR A 71 -20.28 55.18 19.65
N TRP A 72 -19.09 54.80 19.24
CA TRP A 72 -17.98 54.47 20.14
C TRP A 72 -16.83 55.42 19.91
N ALA A 73 -16.36 56.09 20.95
CA ALA A 73 -15.07 56.77 20.90
C ALA A 73 -13.99 55.78 21.35
N VAL A 74 -12.94 55.64 20.55
CA VAL A 74 -11.80 54.77 20.85
C VAL A 74 -10.49 55.52 20.72
N ALA A 75 -9.52 55.20 21.55
CA ALA A 75 -8.17 55.77 21.48
C ALA A 75 -7.12 54.73 21.83
N ARG A 76 -6.02 54.72 21.07
CA ARG A 76 -4.88 53.82 21.27
C ARG A 76 -3.58 54.58 21.22
N SER A 77 -2.70 54.30 22.17
CA SER A 77 -1.36 54.87 22.21
C SER A 77 -0.49 54.37 21.05
N PHE A 78 0.46 55.22 20.63
CA PHE A 78 1.53 54.82 19.71
C PHE A 78 2.60 53.95 20.37
N LYS A 79 2.67 53.90 21.71
CA LYS A 79 3.49 52.95 22.44
C LYS A 79 2.80 51.58 22.46
N SER A 80 3.56 50.52 22.20
CA SER A 80 3.03 49.15 22.10
C SER A 80 2.36 48.65 23.39
N ASP A 81 2.84 49.12 24.54
CA ASP A 81 2.35 48.86 25.90
C ASP A 81 1.46 49.98 26.45
N GLY A 82 1.15 50.98 25.63
CA GLY A 82 0.37 52.15 26.05
C GLY A 82 -1.13 51.87 26.18
N LYS A 83 -1.84 52.89 26.65
CA LYS A 83 -3.29 52.81 26.92
C LYS A 83 -4.10 52.49 25.66
N LYS A 84 -5.10 51.63 25.81
CA LYS A 84 -6.11 51.29 24.81
C LYS A 84 -7.47 51.46 25.47
N MET A 85 -8.22 52.45 25.00
CA MET A 85 -9.40 52.96 25.71
C MET A 85 -10.58 53.01 24.75
N ALA A 86 -11.77 52.77 25.28
CA ALA A 86 -13.03 52.94 24.56
C ALA A 86 -14.09 53.50 25.52
N ILE A 87 -15.05 54.25 24.99
CA ILE A 87 -16.31 54.54 25.67
C ILE A 87 -17.47 54.34 24.69
N PRO A 88 -18.57 53.69 25.12
CA PRO A 88 -19.81 53.66 24.35
C PRO A 88 -20.54 54.99 24.47
N ASP A 89 -21.32 55.32 23.43
CA ASP A 89 -22.22 56.45 23.32
C ASP A 89 -21.59 57.81 23.66
N GLY A 90 -20.32 58.00 23.26
CA GLY A 90 -19.55 59.21 23.53
C GLY A 90 -18.67 59.65 22.37
N VAL A 91 -18.02 60.80 22.54
CA VAL A 91 -17.11 61.42 21.56
C VAL A 91 -15.66 61.38 22.02
N LEU A 92 -14.72 61.68 21.11
CA LEU A 92 -13.30 61.56 21.40
C LEU A 92 -12.84 62.50 22.52
N GLU A 93 -13.40 63.71 22.60
CA GLU A 93 -13.10 64.69 23.65
C GLU A 93 -13.45 64.16 25.04
N GLU A 94 -14.57 63.46 25.17
CA GLU A 94 -15.01 62.84 26.43
C GLU A 94 -14.09 61.69 26.82
N LEU A 95 -13.66 60.88 25.85
CA LEU A 95 -12.72 59.79 26.08
C LEU A 95 -11.37 60.30 26.61
N LEU A 96 -10.87 61.41 26.08
CA LEU A 96 -9.61 62.01 26.52
C LEU A 96 -9.66 62.54 27.96
N GLY A 97 -10.84 62.96 28.43
CA GLY A 97 -11.08 63.37 29.81
C GLY A 97 -11.54 62.25 30.75
N CYS A 98 -11.80 61.05 30.23
CA CYS A 98 -12.40 59.97 30.99
C CYS A 98 -11.40 59.35 31.99
N ILE A 99 -11.81 59.27 33.26
CA ILE A 99 -10.99 58.73 34.35
C ILE A 99 -10.93 57.20 34.29
N ASN A 100 -12.02 56.55 33.88
CA ASN A 100 -12.13 55.10 33.83
C ASN A 100 -12.83 54.64 32.54
N PRO A 101 -12.13 54.72 31.38
CA PRO A 101 -12.68 54.25 30.12
C PRO A 101 -12.82 52.73 30.12
N GLU A 102 -13.72 52.22 29.29
CA GLU A 102 -13.84 50.79 29.08
C GLU A 102 -12.59 50.21 28.40
N PRO A 103 -12.29 48.92 28.66
CA PRO A 103 -11.28 48.20 27.90
C PRO A 103 -11.59 48.25 26.40
N PHE A 104 -10.58 48.57 25.58
CA PHE A 104 -10.69 48.54 24.12
C PHE A 104 -11.22 47.20 23.56
N GLN A 105 -11.00 46.09 24.27
CA GLN A 105 -11.51 44.78 23.86
C GLN A 105 -13.04 44.73 23.83
N ASN A 106 -13.74 45.45 24.72
CA ASN A 106 -15.21 45.51 24.72
C ASN A 106 -15.75 46.08 23.41
N PHE A 107 -15.09 47.11 22.87
CA PHE A 107 -15.41 47.68 21.56
C PHE A 107 -15.19 46.66 20.43
N ILE A 108 -14.07 45.93 20.45
CA ILE A 108 -13.78 44.89 19.45
C ILE A 108 -14.80 43.76 19.52
N ASP A 109 -15.15 43.31 20.72
CA ASP A 109 -16.15 42.26 20.93
C ASP A 109 -17.54 42.73 20.44
N ARG A 110 -17.88 44.00 20.65
CA ARG A 110 -19.12 44.60 20.13
C ARG A 110 -19.14 44.65 18.60
N ILE A 111 -18.03 45.00 17.95
CA ILE A 111 -17.93 44.93 16.48
C ILE A 111 -18.06 43.48 16.02
N GLU A 112 -17.33 42.56 16.65
CA GLU A 112 -17.32 41.15 16.28
C GLU A 112 -18.72 40.55 16.37
N GLN A 113 -19.43 40.77 17.48
CA GLN A 113 -20.81 40.35 17.66
C GLN A 113 -21.74 40.98 16.62
N SER A 114 -21.57 42.27 16.30
CA SER A 114 -22.42 43.00 15.36
C SER A 114 -22.26 42.54 13.91
N PHE A 115 -21.03 42.20 13.49
CA PHE A 115 -20.74 41.74 12.13
C PHE A 115 -20.96 40.24 11.97
N LEU A 116 -20.39 39.43 12.87
CA LEU A 116 -20.38 37.98 12.72
C LEU A 116 -21.73 37.33 13.04
N SER A 117 -22.60 37.95 13.83
CA SER A 117 -23.97 37.45 14.03
C SER A 117 -24.78 37.36 12.73
N ARG A 118 -24.36 38.08 11.70
CA ARG A 118 -24.99 38.07 10.38
C ARG A 118 -24.40 37.00 9.47
N PHE A 119 -23.30 36.34 9.82
CA PHE A 119 -22.61 35.41 8.92
C PHE A 119 -23.37 34.08 8.88
N SER A 120 -23.47 33.46 7.70
CA SER A 120 -24.10 32.15 7.57
C SER A 120 -23.30 31.02 8.22
N VAL A 121 -21.98 31.21 8.33
CA VAL A 121 -21.05 30.27 8.98
C VAL A 121 -20.13 31.04 9.93
N SER A 122 -19.99 30.55 11.17
CA SER A 122 -19.17 31.15 12.23
C SER A 122 -17.77 30.54 12.35
N THR A 123 -17.48 29.43 11.68
CA THR A 123 -16.20 28.68 11.76
C THR A 123 -15.65 28.31 10.39
N PHE A 124 -14.33 28.14 10.27
CA PHE A 124 -13.71 27.59 9.07
C PHE A 124 -13.88 26.06 9.00
N ALA A 125 -14.47 25.56 7.89
CA ALA A 125 -14.98 24.19 7.71
C ALA A 125 -14.03 23.05 8.12
N LYS A 126 -12.73 23.16 7.84
CA LYS A 126 -11.77 22.05 8.07
C LYS A 126 -11.03 22.07 9.40
N HIS A 127 -11.15 23.14 10.19
CA HIS A 127 -10.32 23.34 11.39
C HIS A 127 -11.10 23.72 12.64
N GLY A 128 -12.40 24.02 12.51
CA GLY A 128 -13.23 24.48 13.64
C GLY A 128 -12.80 25.83 14.21
N GLN A 129 -11.80 26.50 13.61
CA GLN A 129 -11.34 27.80 14.07
C GLN A 129 -12.45 28.84 13.82
N PRO A 130 -12.85 29.61 14.85
CA PRO A 130 -13.87 30.63 14.68
C PRO A 130 -13.39 31.74 13.75
N ILE A 131 -14.30 32.20 12.91
CA ILE A 131 -14.13 33.47 12.21
C ILE A 131 -14.13 34.56 13.29
N ARG A 132 -13.21 35.51 13.15
CA ARG A 132 -12.97 36.60 14.12
C ARG A 132 -12.97 37.92 13.37
N TRP A 133 -13.22 39.02 14.07
CA TRP A 133 -13.21 40.35 13.46
C TRP A 133 -11.91 40.65 12.71
N GLY A 134 -10.75 40.24 13.23
CA GLY A 134 -9.46 40.42 12.55
C GLY A 134 -9.37 39.80 11.15
N HIS A 135 -10.10 38.70 10.90
CA HIS A 135 -10.19 38.09 9.55
C HIS A 135 -11.02 38.96 8.61
N VAL A 136 -12.15 39.47 9.09
CA VAL A 136 -13.05 40.36 8.34
C VAL A 136 -12.38 41.69 8.04
N LEU A 137 -11.77 42.32 9.05
CA LEU A 137 -11.00 43.55 8.91
C LEU A 137 -9.90 43.39 7.85
N SER A 138 -9.21 42.24 7.85
CA SER A 138 -8.21 41.93 6.83
C SER A 138 -8.77 41.98 5.42
N TRP A 139 -9.91 41.33 5.20
CA TRP A 139 -10.60 41.33 3.92
C TRP A 139 -11.10 42.73 3.51
N LEU A 140 -11.79 43.44 4.40
CA LEU A 140 -12.38 44.76 4.13
C LEU A 140 -11.33 45.84 3.80
N THR A 141 -10.13 45.72 4.38
CA THR A 141 -9.09 46.76 4.29
C THR A 141 -7.81 46.20 3.69
N ARG A 142 -7.89 45.67 2.47
CA ARG A 142 -6.73 45.07 1.78
C ARG A 142 -5.53 46.02 1.74
N ASP A 143 -4.37 45.49 2.09
CA ASP A 143 -3.15 46.28 2.25
C ASP A 143 -2.54 46.70 0.91
N GLN A 144 -2.02 47.92 0.80
CA GLN A 144 -1.43 48.43 -0.45
C GLN A 144 -0.23 47.58 -0.89
N GLU A 145 0.54 47.05 0.06
CA GLU A 145 1.67 46.16 -0.17
C GLU A 145 1.28 44.84 -0.84
N THR A 146 0.00 44.46 -0.82
CA THR A 146 -0.48 43.27 -1.54
C THR A 146 -0.65 43.52 -3.04
N ARG A 147 -0.72 44.78 -3.51
CA ARG A 147 -0.82 45.13 -4.95
C ARG A 147 -1.83 44.23 -5.70
N PHE A 148 -1.38 43.60 -6.78
CA PHE A 148 -2.12 42.64 -7.60
C PHE A 148 -1.89 41.18 -7.16
N ALA A 149 -1.56 40.93 -5.89
CA ALA A 149 -1.47 39.57 -5.38
C ALA A 149 -2.83 38.85 -5.52
N GLU A 150 -2.79 37.53 -5.36
CA GLU A 150 -3.97 36.68 -5.42
C GLU A 150 -5.08 37.18 -4.47
N PHE A 151 -6.34 36.96 -4.86
CA PHE A 151 -7.51 37.52 -4.16
C PHE A 151 -7.60 37.16 -2.67
N HIS A 152 -7.02 36.01 -2.27
CA HIS A 152 -7.02 35.53 -0.89
C HIS A 152 -5.87 36.09 -0.03
N LYS A 153 -4.96 36.88 -0.62
CA LYS A 153 -3.84 37.52 0.08
C LYS A 153 -4.22 38.94 0.48
N PHE A 154 -4.78 39.07 1.67
CA PHE A 154 -5.27 40.35 2.22
C PHE A 154 -4.20 41.19 2.92
N ARG A 155 -3.13 40.55 3.42
CA ARG A 155 -2.03 41.19 4.14
C ARG A 155 -0.70 40.69 3.59
N SER A 156 0.24 41.63 3.43
CA SER A 156 1.62 41.31 3.07
C SER A 156 2.44 41.13 4.34
N PRO A 157 3.36 40.14 4.42
CA PRO A 157 4.30 40.05 5.54
C PRO A 157 5.13 41.34 5.72
N ARG A 158 5.36 42.09 4.64
CA ARG A 158 6.13 43.34 4.67
C ARG A 158 5.47 44.48 5.42
N SER A 159 4.16 44.42 5.69
CA SER A 159 3.48 45.50 6.42
C SER A 159 3.54 45.36 7.93
N ASN A 160 4.04 44.23 8.44
CA ASN A 160 4.05 43.91 9.87
C ASN A 160 2.68 44.13 10.53
N SER A 161 1.59 43.88 9.81
CA SER A 161 0.22 44.07 10.33
C SER A 161 -0.11 43.14 11.50
N HIS A 162 0.61 42.02 11.62
CA HIS A 162 0.33 40.93 12.57
C HIS A 162 -1.15 40.48 12.53
N ALA A 163 -1.77 40.58 11.37
CA ALA A 163 -3.13 40.14 11.15
C ALA A 163 -3.23 38.61 11.29
N PRO A 164 -4.41 38.07 11.63
CA PRO A 164 -4.61 36.63 11.73
C PRO A 164 -4.20 35.90 10.45
N VAL A 165 -3.45 34.81 10.62
CA VAL A 165 -3.07 33.93 9.51
C VAL A 165 -4.27 33.06 9.16
N PHE A 166 -4.67 33.05 7.90
CA PHE A 166 -5.69 32.12 7.41
C PHE A 166 -5.07 30.73 7.24
N PRO A 167 -5.52 29.71 8.00
CA PRO A 167 -5.17 28.32 7.67
C PRO A 167 -5.66 28.04 6.24
N LYS A 168 -4.89 27.35 5.40
CA LYS A 168 -5.26 27.09 3.99
C LYS A 168 -5.85 28.34 3.30
N SER A 169 -5.04 29.40 3.26
CA SER A 169 -5.44 30.78 2.95
C SER A 169 -6.43 30.93 1.79
N LYS A 170 -6.32 30.17 0.70
CA LYS A 170 -7.26 30.21 -0.42
C LYS A 170 -8.67 29.72 -0.07
N GLU A 171 -8.81 28.56 0.57
CA GLU A 171 -10.10 27.94 0.91
C GLU A 171 -10.83 28.76 1.97
N ASN A 172 -10.11 29.18 3.02
CA ASN A 172 -10.71 29.91 4.13
C ASN A 172 -11.00 31.38 3.79
N ALA A 173 -10.21 32.03 2.93
CA ALA A 173 -10.57 33.36 2.42
C ALA A 173 -11.84 33.31 1.56
N HIS A 174 -12.01 32.26 0.74
CA HIS A 174 -13.24 32.04 -0.02
C HIS A 174 -14.44 31.80 0.91
N THR A 175 -14.26 30.96 1.93
CA THR A 175 -15.31 30.69 2.94
C THR A 175 -15.72 31.96 3.67
N LEU A 176 -14.76 32.79 4.09
CA LEU A 176 -15.02 34.09 4.70
C LEU A 176 -15.87 34.98 3.78
N LEU A 177 -15.46 35.11 2.51
CA LEU A 177 -16.13 35.93 1.52
C LEU A 177 -17.57 35.45 1.28
N CYS A 178 -17.74 34.15 1.03
CA CYS A 178 -19.07 33.58 0.81
C CYS A 178 -19.95 33.71 2.05
N SER A 179 -19.41 33.53 3.25
CA SER A 179 -20.17 33.66 4.50
C SER A 179 -20.62 35.11 4.72
N ALA A 180 -19.73 36.07 4.50
CA ALA A 180 -20.03 37.50 4.65
C ALA A 180 -21.01 38.04 3.59
N LEU A 181 -21.02 37.45 2.40
CA LEU A 181 -21.92 37.80 1.29
C LEU A 181 -23.20 36.94 1.24
N HIS A 182 -23.43 36.07 2.24
CA HIS A 182 -24.56 35.13 2.28
C HIS A 182 -24.65 34.22 1.05
N LEU A 183 -23.51 33.91 0.43
CA LEU A 183 -23.40 33.02 -0.73
C LEU A 183 -23.19 31.55 -0.34
N VAL A 184 -22.97 31.25 0.94
CA VAL A 184 -22.95 29.87 1.43
C VAL A 184 -24.39 29.42 1.60
N ASN A 185 -24.86 28.57 0.69
CA ASN A 185 -26.08 27.82 0.87
C ASN A 185 -25.74 26.61 1.77
N THR A 186 -26.47 26.35 2.85
CA THR A 186 -26.18 25.24 3.77
C THR A 186 -26.07 23.89 3.07
N ASP A 187 -26.84 23.72 1.98
CA ASP A 187 -26.81 22.52 1.13
C ASP A 187 -25.44 22.32 0.44
N SER A 188 -24.72 23.40 0.14
CA SER A 188 -23.44 23.35 -0.58
C SER A 188 -22.30 22.76 0.25
N GLU A 189 -22.38 22.84 1.58
CA GLU A 189 -21.36 22.26 2.46
C GLU A 189 -21.59 20.75 2.63
N THR A 190 -22.85 20.32 2.78
CA THR A 190 -23.22 18.89 2.74
C THR A 190 -22.88 18.25 1.39
N ASP A 191 -23.07 18.97 0.29
CA ASP A 191 -22.72 18.48 -1.03
C ASP A 191 -21.20 18.38 -1.23
N ARG A 192 -20.42 19.31 -0.66
CA ARG A 192 -18.94 19.23 -0.67
C ARG A 192 -18.42 18.03 0.11
N GLU A 193 -19.00 17.73 1.27
CA GLU A 193 -18.67 16.55 2.06
C GLU A 193 -19.00 15.27 1.29
N ARG A 194 -20.20 15.19 0.69
CA ARG A 194 -20.60 14.09 -0.19
C ARG A 194 -19.65 13.92 -1.38
N ILE A 195 -19.24 15.01 -2.03
CA ILE A 195 -18.28 14.97 -3.15
C ILE A 195 -16.92 14.42 -2.68
N GLN A 196 -16.44 14.80 -1.51
CA GLN A 196 -15.18 14.27 -0.97
C GLN A 196 -15.29 12.78 -0.67
N GLU A 197 -16.41 12.36 -0.08
CA GLU A 197 -16.68 10.95 0.22
C GLU A 197 -16.79 10.10 -1.06
N ILE A 198 -17.55 10.58 -2.05
CA ILE A 198 -17.67 9.93 -3.36
C ILE A 198 -16.30 9.81 -4.04
N ASN A 199 -15.47 10.85 -4.02
CA ASN A 199 -14.12 10.79 -4.60
C ASN A 199 -13.22 9.78 -3.87
N LYS A 200 -13.33 9.70 -2.53
CA LYS A 200 -12.60 8.70 -1.74
C LYS A 200 -13.05 7.28 -2.13
N ASN A 201 -14.35 7.05 -2.24
CA ASN A 201 -14.92 5.75 -2.64
C ASN A 201 -14.55 5.40 -4.09
N LEU A 202 -14.57 6.36 -5.01
CA LEU A 202 -14.14 6.17 -6.39
C LEU A 202 -12.67 5.76 -6.45
N SER A 203 -11.82 6.38 -5.63
CA SER A 203 -10.39 6.04 -5.55
C SER A 203 -10.13 4.64 -4.98
N SER A 204 -10.92 4.17 -4.01
CA SER A 204 -10.78 2.80 -3.47
C SER A 204 -11.27 1.75 -4.46
N VAL A 205 -12.46 1.97 -5.04
CA VAL A 205 -13.04 1.05 -6.04
C VAL A 205 -12.13 0.95 -7.27
N SER A 206 -11.56 2.08 -7.73
CA SER A 206 -10.63 2.09 -8.87
C SER A 206 -9.35 1.29 -8.58
N ARG A 207 -8.85 1.28 -7.33
CA ARG A 207 -7.70 0.46 -6.93
C ARG A 207 -8.04 -1.03 -6.90
N GLU A 208 -9.21 -1.38 -6.39
CA GLU A 208 -9.69 -2.77 -6.39
C GLU A 208 -9.89 -3.29 -7.81
N GLN A 209 -10.50 -2.49 -8.68
CA GLN A 209 -10.66 -2.83 -10.09
C GLN A 209 -9.30 -3.04 -10.77
N ALA A 210 -8.32 -2.17 -10.52
CA ALA A 210 -6.97 -2.34 -11.06
C ALA A 210 -6.31 -3.64 -10.56
N LYS A 211 -6.50 -3.99 -9.28
CA LYS A 211 -6.00 -5.26 -8.71
C LYS A 211 -6.65 -6.47 -9.38
N HIS A 212 -7.98 -6.47 -9.54
CA HIS A 212 -8.69 -7.55 -10.20
C HIS A 212 -8.35 -7.67 -11.70
N GLN A 213 -8.12 -6.55 -12.39
CA GLN A 213 -7.65 -6.58 -13.78
C GLN A 213 -6.23 -7.17 -13.88
N GLN A 214 -5.35 -6.84 -12.94
CA GLN A 214 -4.01 -7.44 -12.87
C GLN A 214 -4.08 -8.95 -12.58
N GLU A 215 -4.91 -9.36 -11.62
CA GLU A 215 -5.15 -10.78 -11.29
C GLU A 215 -5.72 -11.53 -12.49
N SER A 216 -6.74 -10.97 -13.17
CA SER A 216 -7.32 -11.55 -14.38
C SER A 216 -6.25 -11.74 -15.46
N GLY A 217 -5.46 -10.71 -15.75
CA GLY A 217 -4.39 -10.79 -16.74
C GLY A 217 -3.32 -11.82 -16.38
N TYR A 218 -3.00 -11.98 -15.08
CA TYR A 218 -2.11 -13.03 -14.61
C TYR A 218 -2.69 -14.43 -14.85
N TRP A 219 -3.96 -14.65 -14.48
CA TRP A 219 -4.64 -15.94 -14.66
C TRP A 219 -4.80 -16.28 -16.14
N ASP A 220 -5.13 -15.32 -16.99
CA ASP A 220 -5.23 -15.53 -18.44
C ASP A 220 -3.90 -15.97 -19.04
N GLN A 221 -2.80 -15.32 -18.64
CA GLN A 221 -1.45 -15.69 -19.08
C GLN A 221 -1.04 -17.08 -18.57
N ASP A 222 -1.28 -17.37 -17.29
CA ASP A 222 -0.91 -18.65 -16.69
C ASP A 222 -1.73 -19.83 -17.27
N LEU A 223 -3.04 -19.65 -17.43
CA LEU A 223 -3.91 -20.64 -18.06
C LEU A 223 -3.54 -20.87 -19.53
N THR A 224 -3.31 -19.80 -20.29
CA THR A 224 -2.86 -19.88 -21.69
C THR A 224 -1.52 -20.62 -21.78
N ARG A 225 -0.56 -20.35 -20.88
CA ARG A 225 0.72 -21.05 -20.83
C ARG A 225 0.54 -22.55 -20.57
N ARG A 226 -0.22 -22.92 -19.53
CA ARG A 226 -0.47 -24.33 -19.17
C ARG A 226 -1.20 -25.09 -20.29
N LEU A 227 -2.13 -24.44 -20.98
CA LEU A 227 -2.83 -25.03 -22.12
C LEU A 227 -1.90 -25.28 -23.29
N ARG A 228 -1.02 -24.32 -23.62
CA ARG A 228 0.00 -24.50 -24.67
C ARG A 228 0.94 -25.66 -24.36
N GLU A 229 1.42 -25.77 -23.12
CA GLU A 229 2.28 -26.88 -22.68
C GLU A 229 1.61 -28.25 -22.81
N LYS A 230 0.33 -28.36 -22.43
CA LYS A 230 -0.39 -29.64 -22.49
C LYS A 230 -0.78 -30.06 -23.92
N LEU A 231 -1.02 -29.10 -24.80
CA LEU A 231 -1.49 -29.33 -26.18
C LEU A 231 -0.38 -29.21 -27.23
N ASP A 232 0.88 -29.04 -26.81
CA ASP A 232 2.05 -28.90 -27.68
C ASP A 232 1.86 -27.82 -28.77
N ILE A 233 1.25 -26.71 -28.38
CA ILE A 233 0.94 -25.59 -29.28
C ILE A 233 2.20 -24.73 -29.45
N PRO A 234 2.70 -24.52 -30.68
CA PRO A 234 3.84 -23.64 -30.94
C PRO A 234 3.58 -22.21 -30.43
N GLY A 235 4.60 -21.58 -29.83
CA GLY A 235 4.44 -20.28 -29.15
C GLY A 235 3.95 -19.12 -30.04
N ASN A 236 4.01 -19.25 -31.36
CA ASN A 236 3.55 -18.24 -32.32
C ASN A 236 2.06 -18.37 -32.70
N GLU A 237 1.37 -19.43 -32.28
CA GLU A 237 -0.06 -19.58 -32.59
C GLU A 237 -0.94 -18.78 -31.63
N MET A 238 -1.81 -17.97 -32.24
CA MET A 238 -2.74 -17.11 -31.52
C MET A 238 -3.91 -17.96 -31.01
N ILE A 239 -4.04 -18.04 -29.68
CA ILE A 239 -5.20 -18.64 -29.02
C ILE A 239 -6.19 -17.49 -28.83
N SER A 240 -7.25 -17.47 -29.65
CA SER A 240 -8.31 -16.47 -29.53
C SER A 240 -9.31 -16.89 -28.45
N TRP A 241 -9.49 -16.03 -27.44
CA TRP A 241 -10.49 -16.20 -26.38
C TRP A 241 -11.81 -15.47 -26.70
N ASP A 242 -11.87 -14.72 -27.80
CA ASP A 242 -12.96 -13.79 -28.16
C ASP A 242 -14.11 -14.44 -28.96
N SER A 243 -14.11 -15.76 -29.15
CA SER A 243 -15.21 -16.45 -29.83
C SER A 243 -16.34 -16.79 -28.85
N ALA A 244 -17.59 -16.58 -29.30
CA ALA A 244 -18.81 -17.01 -28.59
C ALA A 244 -18.81 -18.52 -28.25
N ASP A 245 -17.97 -19.32 -28.93
CA ASP A 245 -17.61 -20.67 -28.50
C ASP A 245 -16.38 -20.61 -27.58
N LEU A 246 -16.56 -21.02 -26.33
CA LEU A 246 -15.54 -21.09 -25.26
C LEU A 246 -14.31 -21.95 -25.62
N PHE A 247 -14.36 -22.64 -26.76
CA PHE A 247 -13.29 -23.46 -27.29
C PHE A 247 -13.34 -23.30 -28.81
N ASP A 248 -12.45 -22.50 -29.35
CA ASP A 248 -12.20 -22.45 -30.79
C ASP A 248 -12.11 -23.89 -31.34
N HIS A 249 -12.72 -24.12 -32.51
CA HIS A 249 -12.77 -25.43 -33.14
C HIS A 249 -11.37 -26.03 -33.30
N SER A 250 -10.37 -25.16 -33.48
CA SER A 250 -8.93 -25.50 -33.53
C SER A 250 -8.41 -26.17 -32.25
N ILE A 251 -8.82 -25.72 -31.06
CA ILE A 251 -8.37 -26.28 -29.78
C ILE A 251 -9.01 -27.64 -29.55
N ARG A 252 -10.32 -27.77 -29.84
CA ARG A 252 -11.03 -29.06 -29.72
C ARG A 252 -10.43 -30.11 -30.65
N GLN A 253 -10.12 -29.71 -31.88
CA GLN A 253 -9.50 -30.61 -32.85
C GLN A 253 -8.12 -31.07 -32.38
N ARG A 254 -7.27 -30.15 -31.90
CA ARG A 254 -5.97 -30.53 -31.32
C ARG A 254 -6.07 -31.40 -30.09
N TYR A 255 -7.07 -31.16 -29.25
CA TYR A 255 -7.35 -32.01 -28.10
C TYR A 255 -7.65 -33.45 -28.55
N GLN A 256 -8.46 -33.61 -29.59
CA GLN A 256 -8.79 -34.92 -30.17
C GLN A 256 -7.58 -35.58 -30.84
N GLU A 257 -6.77 -34.81 -31.58
CA GLU A 257 -5.53 -35.30 -32.20
C GLU A 257 -4.54 -35.79 -31.15
N ARG A 258 -4.36 -35.05 -30.06
CA ARG A 258 -3.46 -35.44 -28.97
C ARG A 258 -3.94 -36.66 -28.21
N ILE A 259 -5.24 -36.80 -27.97
CA ILE A 259 -5.81 -38.04 -27.41
C ILE A 259 -5.51 -39.21 -28.34
N ALA A 260 -5.80 -39.08 -29.63
CA ALA A 260 -5.57 -40.14 -30.60
C ALA A 260 -4.09 -40.54 -30.71
N GLU A 261 -3.17 -39.59 -30.55
CA GLU A 261 -1.74 -39.85 -30.50
C GLU A 261 -1.36 -40.64 -29.23
N LEU A 262 -1.78 -40.18 -28.05
CA LEU A 262 -1.52 -40.85 -26.78
C LEU A 262 -2.09 -42.28 -26.76
N ASP A 263 -3.27 -42.49 -27.36
CA ASP A 263 -3.86 -43.82 -27.51
C ASP A 263 -2.99 -44.72 -28.39
N ARG A 264 -2.44 -44.22 -29.50
CA ARG A 264 -1.51 -44.99 -30.36
C ARG A 264 -0.23 -45.36 -29.59
N THR A 265 0.35 -44.42 -28.85
CA THR A 265 1.55 -44.69 -28.04
C THR A 265 1.25 -45.73 -26.96
N THR A 266 0.09 -45.64 -26.31
CA THR A 266 -0.36 -46.59 -25.30
C THR A 266 -0.51 -48.00 -25.90
N VAL A 267 -1.14 -48.12 -27.06
CA VAL A 267 -1.27 -49.40 -27.79
C VAL A 267 0.10 -49.96 -28.17
N SER A 268 1.02 -49.12 -28.66
CA SER A 268 2.39 -49.53 -28.99
C SER A 268 3.13 -50.08 -27.76
N HIS A 269 3.09 -49.38 -26.63
CA HIS A 269 3.70 -49.87 -25.40
C HIS A 269 3.04 -51.16 -24.91
N GLN A 270 1.72 -51.30 -25.06
CA GLN A 270 1.02 -52.53 -24.69
C GLN A 270 1.44 -53.74 -25.56
N MET A 271 1.69 -53.52 -26.86
CA MET A 271 2.24 -54.55 -27.75
C MET A 271 3.67 -54.94 -27.35
N GLU A 272 4.49 -53.96 -26.98
CA GLU A 272 5.86 -54.19 -26.52
C GLU A 272 5.90 -54.98 -25.21
N ILE A 273 5.04 -54.61 -24.24
CA ILE A 273 4.83 -55.38 -23.00
C ILE A 273 4.44 -56.82 -23.32
N SER A 274 3.50 -57.03 -24.24
CA SER A 274 3.03 -58.37 -24.62
C SER A 274 4.14 -59.20 -25.27
N ARG A 275 5.00 -58.57 -26.09
CA ARG A 275 6.17 -59.23 -26.68
C ARG A 275 7.17 -59.66 -25.61
N ILE A 276 7.52 -58.76 -24.69
CA ILE A 276 8.43 -59.05 -23.57
C ILE A 276 7.86 -60.17 -22.70
N GLN A 277 6.55 -60.18 -22.44
CA GLN A 277 5.89 -61.25 -21.70
C GLN A 277 6.00 -62.62 -22.42
N ASN A 278 5.87 -62.63 -23.74
CA ASN A 278 6.05 -63.86 -24.52
C ASN A 278 7.50 -64.37 -24.45
N ASP A 279 8.47 -63.47 -24.57
CA ASP A 279 9.88 -63.81 -24.45
C ASP A 279 10.18 -64.38 -23.06
N ILE A 280 9.68 -63.76 -21.99
CA ILE A 280 9.78 -64.26 -20.61
C ILE A 280 9.19 -65.68 -20.50
N ASN A 281 8.01 -65.92 -21.08
CA ASN A 281 7.37 -67.23 -21.06
C ASN A 281 8.16 -68.30 -21.84
N GLU A 282 8.84 -67.92 -22.92
CA GLU A 282 9.73 -68.81 -23.65
C GLU A 282 11.00 -69.13 -22.85
N TYR A 283 11.64 -68.12 -22.27
CA TYR A 283 12.81 -68.30 -21.40
C TYR A 283 12.48 -69.17 -20.19
N ASN A 284 11.32 -68.98 -19.56
CA ASN A 284 10.86 -69.83 -18.45
C ASN A 284 10.64 -71.29 -18.89
N ARG A 285 10.09 -71.51 -20.09
CA ARG A 285 9.95 -72.88 -20.66
C ARG A 285 11.31 -73.54 -20.89
N ARG A 286 12.27 -72.80 -21.45
CA ARG A 286 13.64 -73.28 -21.65
C ARG A 286 14.35 -73.59 -20.33
N ALA A 287 14.24 -72.71 -19.35
CA ALA A 287 14.79 -72.92 -18.01
C ALA A 287 14.19 -74.17 -17.34
N GLY A 288 12.87 -74.35 -17.41
CA GLY A 288 12.20 -75.54 -16.89
C GLY A 288 12.66 -76.85 -17.59
N GLY A 289 12.93 -76.80 -18.91
CA GLY A 289 13.51 -77.92 -19.64
C GLY A 289 14.92 -78.27 -19.17
N ILE A 290 15.78 -77.26 -18.98
CA ILE A 290 17.15 -77.43 -18.46
C ILE A 290 17.12 -77.97 -17.02
N ASP A 291 16.21 -77.49 -16.17
CA ASP A 291 16.03 -77.99 -14.81
C ASP A 291 15.62 -79.46 -14.78
N LEU A 292 14.77 -79.88 -15.72
CA LEU A 292 14.37 -81.29 -15.86
C LEU A 292 15.56 -82.18 -16.25
N GLU A 293 16.38 -81.72 -17.21
CA GLU A 293 17.61 -82.42 -17.60
C GLU A 293 18.63 -82.46 -16.47
N LEU A 294 18.84 -81.36 -15.75
CA LEU A 294 19.66 -81.31 -14.54
C LEU A 294 19.16 -82.28 -13.48
N GLY A 295 17.84 -82.39 -13.29
CA GLY A 295 17.22 -83.36 -12.40
C GLY A 295 17.49 -84.81 -12.83
N ASN A 296 17.49 -85.10 -14.13
CA ASN A 296 17.83 -86.42 -14.67
C ASN A 296 19.32 -86.74 -14.47
N VAL A 297 20.21 -85.80 -14.78
CA VAL A 297 21.65 -85.94 -14.58
C VAL A 297 21.99 -86.12 -13.10
N LYS A 298 21.36 -85.34 -12.20
CA LYS A 298 21.50 -85.52 -10.74
C LYS A 298 21.05 -86.91 -10.29
N ARG A 299 19.90 -87.40 -10.77
CA ARG A 299 19.44 -88.78 -10.46
C ARG A 299 20.42 -89.84 -10.95
N ILE A 300 20.98 -89.69 -12.14
CA ILE A 300 22.00 -90.61 -12.68
C ILE A 300 23.29 -90.55 -11.84
N LEU A 301 23.75 -89.36 -11.46
CA LEU A 301 24.92 -89.18 -10.60
C LEU A 301 24.69 -89.74 -9.19
N GLU A 302 23.49 -89.58 -8.62
CA GLU A 302 23.13 -90.16 -7.33
C GLU A 302 23.07 -91.69 -7.38
N ALA A 303 22.48 -92.26 -8.44
CA ALA A 303 22.48 -93.71 -8.66
C ALA A 303 23.91 -94.24 -8.80
N ARG A 304 24.78 -93.51 -9.52
CA ARG A 304 26.20 -93.84 -9.67
C ARG A 304 26.97 -93.70 -8.35
N ARG A 305 26.73 -92.66 -7.55
CA ARG A 305 27.31 -92.52 -6.19
C ARG A 305 26.81 -93.60 -5.22
N ARG A 306 25.57 -94.07 -5.37
CA ARG A 306 25.02 -95.17 -4.57
C ARG A 306 25.68 -96.49 -4.95
N PHE A 307 25.84 -96.74 -6.26
CA PHE A 307 26.60 -97.87 -6.80
C PHE A 307 28.06 -97.88 -6.33
N PHE A 308 28.76 -96.74 -6.37
CA PHE A 308 30.14 -96.65 -5.86
C PHE A 308 30.23 -96.80 -4.33
N ARG A 309 29.24 -96.31 -3.56
CA ARG A 309 29.17 -96.56 -2.10
C ARG A 309 28.87 -98.01 -1.73
N GLU A 310 28.22 -98.77 -2.62
CA GLU A 310 28.00 -100.22 -2.45
C GLU A 310 29.20 -101.06 -2.89
N MET A 311 30.04 -100.55 -3.81
CA MET A 311 31.29 -101.20 -4.23
C MET A 311 32.46 -100.92 -3.28
N ASP A 312 32.57 -99.70 -2.75
CA ASP A 312 33.57 -99.32 -1.76
C ASP A 312 32.98 -99.54 -0.37
N GLY A 313 33.06 -100.78 0.13
CA GLY A 313 32.69 -101.13 1.49
C GLY A 313 33.56 -100.43 2.53
N THR A 314 33.27 -99.18 2.86
CA THR A 314 33.69 -98.53 4.11
C THR A 314 32.67 -97.48 4.54
N ALA A 315 32.21 -97.62 5.80
CA ALA A 315 31.52 -96.56 6.51
C ALA A 315 32.52 -95.48 6.92
N SER A 316 32.20 -94.21 6.68
CA SER A 316 32.74 -93.13 7.52
C SER A 316 31.67 -92.07 7.77
N LYS A 317 31.62 -91.64 9.03
CA LYS A 317 30.64 -90.71 9.62
C LYS A 317 30.76 -89.29 9.04
N PRO A 318 29.70 -88.46 9.15
CA PRO A 318 29.70 -87.10 8.63
C PRO A 318 30.57 -86.18 9.50
N ALA A 319 31.43 -85.38 8.85
CA ALA A 319 32.03 -84.22 9.47
C ALA A 319 31.07 -83.02 9.36
N ASN A 320 30.99 -82.25 10.45
CA ASN A 320 30.20 -81.05 10.60
C ASN A 320 30.74 -79.89 9.74
N ASP A 321 29.82 -78.97 9.44
CA ASP A 321 30.03 -77.56 9.05
C ASP A 321 30.34 -77.23 7.56
N PRO A 322 29.47 -76.48 6.83
CA PRO A 322 29.66 -76.15 5.41
C PRO A 322 30.77 -75.12 5.12
N GLU A 323 31.45 -74.56 6.14
CA GLU A 323 32.45 -73.51 5.96
C GLU A 323 33.85 -73.99 5.53
N GLU A 324 34.18 -75.29 5.64
CA GLU A 324 35.50 -75.80 5.25
C GLU A 324 35.58 -76.43 3.85
N GLU A 325 34.44 -76.74 3.22
CA GLU A 325 34.43 -77.47 1.93
C GLU A 325 34.86 -76.62 0.72
N TRP A 326 34.93 -75.29 0.87
CA TRP A 326 35.36 -74.37 -0.20
C TRP A 326 36.84 -73.98 -0.15
N ARG A 327 37.59 -74.40 0.89
CA ARG A 327 39.02 -74.05 1.03
C ARG A 327 39.98 -75.04 0.38
N ALA A 328 39.52 -76.24 0.00
CA ALA A 328 40.36 -77.32 -0.50
C ALA A 328 40.03 -77.77 -1.93
N VAL A 329 39.31 -76.96 -2.70
CA VAL A 329 39.15 -77.21 -4.14
C VAL A 329 40.20 -76.39 -4.89
N ASP A 330 41.32 -77.06 -5.17
CA ASP A 330 42.23 -76.69 -6.26
C ASP A 330 41.45 -76.82 -7.57
N CYS A 331 40.78 -75.73 -7.95
CA CYS A 331 40.54 -75.49 -9.35
C CYS A 331 41.93 -75.33 -9.94
N THR A 332 42.30 -76.13 -10.95
CA THR A 332 42.83 -75.59 -12.23
C THR A 332 43.33 -76.62 -13.24
N PRO A 333 43.42 -76.19 -14.51
CA PRO A 333 44.74 -75.75 -15.00
C PRO A 333 44.76 -74.31 -15.57
N VAL A 334 44.41 -73.29 -14.78
CA VAL A 334 45.09 -71.98 -14.66
C VAL A 334 45.06 -71.47 -13.20
N GLY A 335 45.98 -71.93 -12.33
CA GLY A 335 46.04 -71.71 -10.85
C GLY A 335 45.57 -70.37 -10.29
N ILE A 336 44.27 -70.19 -10.06
CA ILE A 336 43.68 -69.00 -9.46
C ILE A 336 42.78 -69.46 -8.31
N LYS A 337 43.13 -69.07 -7.07
CA LYS A 337 42.28 -69.29 -5.89
C LYS A 337 40.90 -68.67 -6.14
N ILE A 338 39.82 -69.32 -5.73
CA ILE A 338 38.42 -68.89 -5.97
C ILE A 338 38.16 -67.41 -5.59
N ILE A 339 38.94 -66.84 -4.68
CA ILE A 339 38.91 -65.43 -4.24
C ILE A 339 39.27 -64.44 -5.37
N GLU A 340 39.92 -64.90 -6.44
CA GLU A 340 40.38 -64.10 -7.58
C GLU A 340 39.66 -64.44 -8.89
N CYS A 341 38.72 -65.39 -8.89
CA CYS A 341 37.90 -65.68 -10.05
C CYS A 341 36.87 -64.55 -10.30
N PRO A 342 36.94 -63.82 -11.43
CA PRO A 342 36.05 -62.69 -11.70
C PRO A 342 34.57 -63.12 -11.74
N LEU A 343 34.29 -64.28 -12.32
CA LEU A 343 32.94 -64.87 -12.40
C LEU A 343 32.38 -65.28 -11.03
N ALA A 344 33.22 -65.75 -10.11
CA ALA A 344 32.81 -66.07 -8.75
C ALA A 344 32.53 -64.81 -7.92
N ARG A 345 33.36 -63.77 -8.07
CA ARG A 345 33.10 -62.44 -7.46
C ARG A 345 31.84 -61.80 -8.01
N GLU A 346 31.59 -61.91 -9.30
CA GLU A 346 30.41 -61.34 -9.93
C GLU A 346 29.13 -62.07 -9.52
N LYS A 347 29.13 -63.41 -9.46
CA LYS A 347 28.00 -64.17 -8.93
C LYS A 347 27.74 -63.89 -7.45
N TRP A 348 28.79 -63.82 -6.63
CA TRP A 348 28.67 -63.46 -5.21
C TRP A 348 28.16 -62.03 -5.03
N ALA A 349 28.65 -61.07 -5.82
CA ALA A 349 28.14 -59.70 -5.82
C ALA A 349 26.69 -59.61 -6.29
N GLN A 350 26.26 -60.44 -7.25
CA GLN A 350 24.87 -60.51 -7.70
C GLN A 350 23.95 -61.11 -6.64
N GLU A 351 24.37 -62.15 -5.93
CA GLU A 351 23.60 -62.73 -4.81
C GLU A 351 23.51 -61.76 -3.63
N LYS A 352 24.62 -61.10 -3.29
CA LYS A 352 24.65 -60.06 -2.25
C LYS A 352 23.76 -58.87 -2.63
N ARG A 353 23.80 -58.40 -3.88
CA ARG A 353 22.88 -57.36 -4.40
C ARG A 353 21.41 -57.79 -4.38
N LYS A 354 21.10 -59.07 -4.60
CA LYS A 354 19.73 -59.60 -4.50
C LYS A 354 19.24 -59.64 -3.05
N GLN A 355 20.10 -59.97 -2.09
CA GLN A 355 19.78 -59.89 -0.65
C GLN A 355 19.61 -58.44 -0.19
N ASP A 356 20.53 -57.55 -0.59
CA ASP A 356 20.47 -56.13 -0.23
C ASP A 356 19.27 -55.40 -0.88
N ASN A 357 18.91 -55.74 -2.13
CA ASN A 357 17.71 -55.17 -2.78
C ASN A 357 16.40 -55.67 -2.17
N LYS A 358 16.36 -56.89 -1.63
CA LYS A 358 15.17 -57.39 -0.89
C LYS A 358 14.94 -56.54 0.36
N SER A 359 16.01 -56.21 1.09
CA SER A 359 16.00 -55.31 2.25
C SER A 359 15.56 -53.86 1.90
N ILE A 360 15.97 -53.34 0.73
CA ILE A 360 15.62 -51.97 0.29
C ILE A 360 14.14 -51.86 -0.17
N VAL A 361 13.58 -52.90 -0.77
CA VAL A 361 12.15 -52.92 -1.16
C VAL A 361 11.26 -52.96 0.09
N ASP A 362 11.65 -53.74 1.10
CA ASP A 362 10.94 -53.79 2.40
C ASP A 362 11.01 -52.45 3.16
N LEU A 363 12.14 -51.71 3.07
CA LEU A 363 12.28 -50.37 3.68
C LEU A 363 11.48 -49.27 2.96
N LYS A 364 11.29 -49.36 1.63
CA LYS A 364 10.47 -48.40 0.87
C LYS A 364 8.98 -48.59 1.13
N GLU A 365 8.50 -49.82 1.29
CA GLU A 365 7.11 -50.08 1.71
C GLU A 365 6.85 -49.61 3.15
N TYR A 366 7.84 -49.69 4.04
CA TYR A 366 7.72 -49.17 5.40
C TYR A 366 7.75 -47.62 5.46
N GLY A 367 8.50 -46.97 4.56
CA GLY A 367 8.58 -45.51 4.44
C GLY A 367 7.30 -44.85 3.90
N ASN A 368 6.64 -45.47 2.90
CA ASN A 368 5.41 -44.94 2.32
C ASN A 368 4.22 -45.01 3.29
N ARG A 369 4.13 -46.05 4.15
CA ARG A 369 3.06 -46.13 5.17
C ARG A 369 3.19 -45.08 6.29
N ARG A 370 4.38 -44.52 6.50
CA ARG A 370 4.64 -43.50 7.54
C ARG A 370 4.35 -42.07 7.08
N TRP A 371 4.36 -41.80 5.77
CA TRP A 371 4.02 -40.48 5.21
C TRP A 371 2.51 -40.23 5.15
N GLU A 372 1.69 -41.25 4.92
CA GLU A 372 0.22 -41.10 4.89
C GLU A 372 -0.41 -40.89 6.28
N THR A 373 0.35 -41.07 7.37
CA THR A 373 -0.15 -40.92 8.75
C THR A 373 0.27 -39.62 9.45
N HIS A 374 1.04 -38.71 8.80
CA HIS A 374 1.56 -37.47 9.43
C HIS A 374 1.19 -36.16 8.70
N GLN A 375 0.17 -36.15 7.84
CA GLN A 375 -0.36 -34.91 7.21
C GLN A 375 -1.81 -34.54 7.62
N ALA A 376 -2.33 -35.11 8.72
CA ALA A 376 -3.70 -34.85 9.18
C ALA A 376 -3.82 -34.00 10.47
N THR A 377 -2.72 -33.49 11.02
CA THR A 377 -2.75 -32.58 12.19
C THR A 377 -1.64 -31.57 12.06
N ASP A 378 -1.97 -30.36 11.63
CA ASP A 378 -1.34 -29.07 11.99
C ASP A 378 -1.87 -27.99 11.05
N PHE A 379 -3.00 -27.36 11.40
CA PHE A 379 -3.41 -26.02 10.93
C PHE A 379 -4.71 -25.58 11.64
N VAL A 380 -4.62 -25.00 12.85
CA VAL A 380 -5.49 -23.90 13.36
C VAL A 380 -4.79 -23.27 14.57
N GLU A 381 -4.12 -22.13 14.37
CA GLU A 381 -3.94 -21.09 15.40
C GLU A 381 -4.41 -19.75 14.79
N ASP A 382 -4.89 -18.85 15.64
CA ASP A 382 -5.41 -17.49 15.42
C ASP A 382 -6.91 -17.29 15.14
N LEU A 383 -7.69 -17.34 16.23
CA LEU A 383 -8.89 -16.52 16.44
C LEU A 383 -8.96 -16.11 17.92
N SER A 384 -8.18 -15.09 18.29
CA SER A 384 -8.37 -14.32 19.51
C SER A 384 -8.45 -12.84 19.13
N ASP A 385 -9.67 -12.35 18.92
CA ASP A 385 -10.07 -10.93 19.07
C ASP A 385 -11.58 -10.80 18.83
N LEU A 386 -12.38 -11.15 19.84
CA LEU A 386 -13.77 -10.69 19.98
C LEU A 386 -14.06 -10.47 21.48
N GLU A 387 -14.07 -9.21 21.89
CA GLU A 387 -14.59 -8.75 23.18
C GLU A 387 -16.07 -9.11 23.35
N PRO A 388 -16.53 -9.42 24.57
CA PRO A 388 -17.93 -9.25 24.92
C PRO A 388 -18.19 -7.85 25.47
N ARG A 389 -19.26 -7.25 24.96
CA ARG A 389 -19.92 -6.06 25.47
C ARG A 389 -20.32 -6.21 26.94
N ASP A 390 -20.09 -5.16 27.71
CA ASP A 390 -21.02 -4.62 28.72
C ASP A 390 -20.98 -3.09 28.66
#